data_AF-A0A9E1J556-F1
#
_entry.id   AF-A0A9E1J556-F1
#
_cell.length_a   1.000
_cell.length_b   1.000
_cell.length_c   1.000
_cell.angle_alpha   90.00
_cell.angle_beta   90.00
_cell.angle_gamma   90.00
#
_symmetry.space_group_name_H-M   'P 1'
#
loop_
_entity.id
_entity.type
_entity.pdbx_description
1 polymer ?
#
loop_
_entity_poly.entity_id
_entity_poly.type
_entity_poly.pdbx_seq_one_letter_code
_entity_poly.pdbx_strand_id
1 'polypeptide(L)'
;MNYALNIENRLDFAEEARQLLEQSGYELRINPFMSQWATAAAEFPGKKVLNPEFDPKLINLNPANSFWLELNCGETIASFAMRDLGAENLCDLISTYALWGGGPGPLQVENRDRLPTGNLTLEGACWIHPAH
;
A
#
# COMPACT_ATOMS: atom_id res chain seq x y z
N MET A 1 6.14 -22.60 -15.25
CA MET A 1 6.91 -21.36 -15.07
C MET A 1 7.34 -21.34 -13.61
N ASN A 2 8.65 -21.40 -13.32
CA ASN A 2 9.17 -21.56 -11.95
C ASN A 2 8.98 -20.27 -11.16
N TYR A 3 8.04 -20.27 -10.21
CA TYR A 3 7.78 -19.13 -9.32
C TYR A 3 9.02 -18.72 -8.49
N ALA A 4 9.90 -19.66 -8.15
CA ALA A 4 11.13 -19.39 -7.39
C ALA A 4 12.11 -18.46 -8.12
N LEU A 5 12.31 -18.68 -9.43
CA LEU A 5 13.17 -17.84 -10.28
C LEU A 5 12.65 -16.40 -10.45
N ASN A 6 11.36 -16.17 -10.21
CA ASN A 6 10.75 -14.84 -10.30
C ASN A 6 10.85 -14.08 -8.97
N ILE A 7 11.01 -14.78 -7.84
CA ILE A 7 11.14 -14.15 -6.51
C ILE A 7 12.58 -13.72 -6.26
N GLU A 8 13.56 -14.57 -6.59
CA GLU A 8 14.99 -14.24 -6.45
C GLU A 8 15.35 -12.98 -7.25
N ASN A 9 14.96 -12.92 -8.53
CA ASN A 9 15.17 -11.75 -9.38
C ASN A 9 14.49 -10.46 -8.85
N ARG A 10 13.39 -10.57 -8.10
CA ARG A 10 12.70 -9.40 -7.51
C ARG A 10 13.40 -8.91 -6.25
N LEU A 11 13.92 -9.82 -5.45
CA LEU A 11 14.69 -9.47 -4.26
C LEU A 11 16.02 -8.82 -4.64
N ASP A 12 16.71 -9.38 -5.64
CA ASP A 12 17.94 -8.81 -6.18
C ASP A 12 17.70 -7.41 -6.76
N PHE A 13 16.64 -7.25 -7.56
CA PHE A 13 16.27 -5.94 -8.10
C PHE A 13 15.90 -4.93 -7.00
N ALA A 14 15.14 -5.34 -5.98
CA ALA A 14 14.74 -4.45 -4.88
C ALA A 14 15.96 -3.99 -4.07
N GLU A 15 16.91 -4.89 -3.85
CA GLU A 15 18.14 -4.59 -3.14
C GLU A 15 19.07 -3.69 -3.97
N GLU A 16 19.22 -3.95 -5.28
CA GLU A 16 19.94 -3.05 -6.20
C GLU A 16 19.31 -1.65 -6.22
N ALA A 17 17.97 -1.57 -6.31
CA ALA A 17 17.25 -0.30 -6.29
C ALA A 17 17.48 0.45 -4.96
N ARG A 18 17.42 -0.25 -3.82
CA ARG A 18 17.73 0.33 -2.50
C ARG A 18 19.15 0.89 -2.46
N GLN A 19 20.14 0.13 -2.92
CA GLN A 19 21.54 0.55 -2.95
C GLN A 19 21.75 1.78 -3.84
N LEU A 20 21.10 1.83 -5.01
CA LEU A 20 21.19 2.98 -5.92
C LEU A 20 20.58 4.25 -5.31
N LEU A 21 19.45 4.11 -4.61
CA LEU A 21 18.82 5.21 -3.87
C LEU A 21 19.77 5.72 -2.77
N GLU A 22 20.35 4.82 -1.99
CA GLU A 22 21.29 5.17 -0.90
C GLU A 22 22.55 5.86 -1.41
N GLN A 23 23.15 5.37 -2.50
CA GLN A 23 24.30 6.03 -3.14
C GLN A 23 23.97 7.43 -3.68
N SER A 24 22.70 7.66 -3.99
CA SER A 24 22.19 8.95 -4.49
C SER A 24 21.76 9.89 -3.35
N GLY A 25 21.96 9.50 -2.08
CA GLY A 25 21.60 10.30 -0.91
C GLY A 25 20.15 10.18 -0.47
N TYR A 26 19.41 9.18 -1.00
CA TYR A 26 18.06 8.88 -0.58
C TYR A 26 18.03 7.70 0.38
N GLU A 27 17.14 7.76 1.37
CA GLU A 27 16.88 6.66 2.29
C GLU A 27 15.49 6.09 2.01
N LEU A 28 15.41 4.78 1.73
CA LEU A 28 14.14 4.05 1.60
C LEU A 28 13.85 3.29 2.90
N ARG A 29 12.73 3.59 3.55
CA ARG A 29 12.26 2.88 4.75
C ARG A 29 10.98 2.11 4.46
N ILE A 30 10.91 0.89 5.02
CA ILE A 30 9.70 0.07 5.04
C ILE A 30 9.12 0.15 6.45
N ASN A 31 7.93 0.70 6.57
CA ASN A 31 7.30 0.97 7.84
C ASN A 31 6.02 0.11 8.00
N PRO A 32 5.96 -0.80 8.98
CA PRO A 32 4.84 -1.74 9.11
C PRO A 32 3.59 -1.14 9.78
N PHE A 33 3.69 0.06 10.35
CA PHE A 33 2.62 0.67 11.14
C PHE A 33 1.89 1.76 10.35
N MET A 34 0.71 1.43 9.82
CA MET A 34 -0.14 2.36 9.06
C MET A 34 -0.64 3.56 9.89
N SER A 35 -0.62 3.49 11.22
CA SER A 35 -0.88 4.64 12.10
C SER A 35 0.19 5.73 11.97
N GLN A 36 1.45 5.34 11.72
CA GLN A 36 2.53 6.29 11.47
C GLN A 36 2.37 6.91 10.09
N TRP A 37 2.00 6.12 9.09
CA TRP A 37 1.66 6.63 7.77
C TRP A 37 0.54 7.67 7.82
N ALA A 38 -0.57 7.37 8.51
CA ALA A 38 -1.70 8.29 8.61
C ALA A 38 -1.31 9.62 9.29
N THR A 39 -0.42 9.56 10.29
CA THR A 39 0.14 10.75 10.94
C THR A 39 1.00 11.55 9.97
N ALA A 40 1.96 10.92 9.30
CA ALA A 40 2.84 11.58 8.32
C ALA A 40 2.04 12.17 7.14
N ALA A 41 1.08 11.40 6.62
CA ALA A 41 0.26 11.80 5.49
C ALA A 41 -0.65 13.00 5.76
N ALA A 42 -0.97 13.28 7.03
CA ALA A 42 -1.69 14.49 7.42
C ALA A 42 -0.82 15.75 7.34
N GLU A 43 0.51 15.60 7.35
CA GLU A 43 1.48 16.69 7.27
C GLU A 43 1.95 16.94 5.83
N PHE A 44 1.65 16.02 4.90
CA PHE A 44 2.09 16.10 3.51
C PHE A 44 1.51 17.32 2.76
N PRO A 45 2.35 18.18 2.18
CA PRO A 45 1.90 19.28 1.33
C PRO A 45 0.89 18.87 0.27
N GLY A 46 -0.23 19.60 0.21
CA GLY A 46 -1.30 19.38 -0.77
C GLY A 46 -2.20 18.18 -0.49
N LYS A 47 -1.91 17.35 0.51
CA LYS A 47 -2.75 16.21 0.89
C LYS A 47 -3.80 16.67 1.90
N LYS A 48 -5.08 16.63 1.50
CA LYS A 48 -6.21 17.09 2.35
C LYS A 48 -7.00 15.95 2.98
N VAL A 49 -6.98 14.77 2.38
CA VAL A 49 -7.81 13.64 2.78
C VAL A 49 -6.98 12.36 2.63
N LEU A 50 -7.06 11.48 3.62
CA LEU A 50 -6.48 10.14 3.54
C LEU A 50 -7.33 9.27 2.63
N ASN A 51 -6.71 8.37 1.87
CA ASN A 51 -7.46 7.34 1.17
C ASN A 51 -8.11 6.43 2.22
N PRO A 52 -9.45 6.30 2.27
CA PRO A 52 -10.14 5.45 3.24
C PRO A 52 -9.66 4.00 3.27
N GLU A 53 -9.19 3.47 2.13
CA GLU A 53 -8.68 2.09 2.00
C GLU A 53 -7.43 1.83 2.86
N PHE A 54 -6.71 2.89 3.21
CA PHE A 54 -5.46 2.88 3.96
C PHE A 54 -5.58 3.63 5.29
N ASP A 55 -6.79 4.06 5.69
CA ASP A 55 -7.00 4.72 6.97
C ASP A 55 -7.16 3.67 8.10
N PRO A 56 -6.20 3.59 9.05
CA PRO A 56 -6.25 2.62 10.14
C PRO A 56 -7.40 2.85 11.14
N LYS A 57 -8.12 3.98 11.05
CA LYS A 57 -9.34 4.22 11.84
C LYS A 57 -10.58 3.62 11.21
N LEU A 58 -10.57 3.42 9.89
CA LEU A 58 -11.71 2.91 9.13
C LEU A 58 -11.56 1.42 8.80
N ILE A 59 -10.32 0.97 8.69
CA ILE A 59 -9.96 -0.37 8.25
C ILE A 59 -9.08 -1.05 9.30
N ASN A 60 -9.27 -2.35 9.49
CA ASN A 60 -8.38 -3.17 10.34
C ASN A 60 -7.02 -3.43 9.66
N LEU A 61 -6.18 -2.40 9.63
CA LEU A 61 -4.81 -2.44 9.13
C LEU A 61 -3.87 -2.85 10.26
N ASN A 62 -2.97 -3.79 9.98
CA ASN A 62 -1.96 -4.25 10.92
C ASN A 62 -0.68 -4.67 10.18
N PRO A 63 0.45 -4.83 10.90
CA PRO A 63 1.73 -5.21 10.31
C PRO A 63 1.73 -6.51 9.49
N ALA A 64 0.75 -7.39 9.66
CA ALA A 64 0.67 -8.64 8.91
C ALA A 64 -0.02 -8.49 7.55
N ASN A 65 -0.71 -7.37 7.29
CA ASN A 65 -1.47 -7.16 6.06
C ASN A 65 -1.27 -5.78 5.42
N SER A 66 -0.39 -4.93 5.97
CA SER A 66 -0.19 -3.59 5.45
C SER A 66 1.15 -3.02 5.90
N PHE A 67 1.70 -2.15 5.07
CA PHE A 67 2.91 -1.39 5.35
C PHE A 67 2.92 -0.15 4.45
N TRP A 68 3.86 0.75 4.70
CA TRP A 68 4.11 1.86 3.80
C TRP A 68 5.60 2.05 3.55
N LEU A 69 5.92 2.51 2.36
CA LEU A 69 7.26 2.90 1.95
C LEU A 69 7.43 4.39 2.12
N GLU A 70 8.57 4.79 2.65
CA GLU A 70 8.98 6.18 2.81
C GLU A 70 10.30 6.39 2.09
N LEU A 71 10.34 7.36 1.18
CA LEU A 71 11.58 7.81 0.56
C LEU A 71 11.96 9.19 1.13
N ASN A 72 13.18 9.31 1.62
CA ASN A 72 13.65 10.50 2.34
C ASN A 72 14.99 11.02 1.77
N CYS A 73 15.19 12.33 1.74
CA CYS A 73 16.50 12.96 1.50
C CYS A 73 16.70 14.19 2.41
N GLY A 74 16.65 13.96 3.72
CA GLY A 74 16.59 15.02 4.75
C GLY A 74 15.16 15.41 5.11
N GLU A 75 14.23 15.22 4.19
CA GLU A 75 12.77 15.26 4.40
C GLU A 75 12.10 14.15 3.59
N THR A 76 10.85 13.83 3.90
CA THR A 76 10.09 12.80 3.19
C THR A 76 9.65 13.35 1.83
N ILE A 77 10.15 12.74 0.76
CA ILE A 77 9.90 13.17 -0.62
C ILE A 77 8.91 12.28 -1.36
N ALA A 78 8.72 11.04 -0.89
CA ALA A 78 7.68 10.17 -1.41
C ALA A 78 7.17 9.20 -0.34
N SER A 79 5.91 8.82 -0.46
CA SER A 79 5.25 7.88 0.44
C SER A 79 4.26 7.03 -0.34
N PHE A 80 4.28 5.71 -0.11
CA PHE A 80 3.39 4.75 -0.76
C PHE A 80 2.80 3.81 0.29
N ALA A 81 1.47 3.70 0.35
CA ALA A 81 0.81 2.75 1.22
C ALA A 81 0.47 1.46 0.46
N MET A 82 0.66 0.33 1.12
CA MET A 82 0.43 -0.99 0.55
C MET A 82 -0.39 -1.84 1.51
N ARG A 83 -1.32 -2.61 0.96
CA ARG A 83 -2.19 -3.51 1.72
C ARG A 83 -2.33 -4.83 0.99
N ASP A 84 -1.99 -5.91 1.68
CA ASP A 84 -2.17 -7.25 1.17
C ASP A 84 -3.55 -7.80 1.55
N LEU A 85 -4.19 -8.48 0.60
CA LEU A 85 -5.47 -9.15 0.79
C LEU A 85 -5.53 -10.44 -0.01
N GLY A 86 -6.14 -11.48 0.57
CA GLY A 86 -6.51 -12.67 -0.19
C GLY A 86 -7.64 -12.33 -1.15
N ALA A 87 -7.52 -12.72 -2.42
CA ALA A 87 -8.49 -12.41 -3.45
C ALA A 87 -9.87 -13.01 -3.20
N GLU A 88 -9.93 -14.14 -2.47
CA GLU A 88 -11.16 -14.73 -1.96
C GLU A 88 -11.95 -13.76 -1.08
N ASN A 89 -11.27 -12.85 -0.38
CA ASN A 89 -11.90 -11.84 0.46
C ASN A 89 -12.30 -10.58 -0.33
N LEU A 90 -11.83 -10.40 -1.57
CA LEU A 90 -12.06 -9.17 -2.33
C LEU A 90 -13.55 -8.97 -2.65
N CYS A 91 -14.26 -10.04 -3.06
CA CYS A 91 -15.71 -10.00 -3.26
C CYS A 91 -16.45 -9.54 -2.01
N ASP A 92 -16.07 -10.10 -0.86
CA ASP A 92 -16.75 -9.84 0.40
C ASP A 92 -16.45 -8.43 0.89
N LEU A 93 -15.21 -7.97 0.76
CA LEU A 93 -14.79 -6.60 1.09
C LEU A 93 -15.48 -5.55 0.19
N ILE A 94 -15.63 -5.82 -1.11
CA ILE A 94 -16.38 -4.93 -2.03
C ILE A 94 -17.86 -4.96 -1.70
N SER A 95 -18.44 -6.16 -1.56
CA SER A 95 -19.88 -6.29 -1.32
C SER A 95 -20.29 -5.62 -0.01
N THR A 96 -19.50 -5.75 1.05
CA THR A 96 -19.79 -5.14 2.36
C THR A 96 -19.34 -3.69 2.49
N TYR A 97 -18.76 -3.09 1.44
CA TYR A 97 -18.03 -1.82 1.50
C TYR A 97 -16.88 -1.78 2.54
N ALA A 98 -16.51 -2.92 3.12
CA ALA A 98 -15.44 -2.98 4.12
C ALA A 98 -14.07 -2.60 3.54
N LEU A 99 -13.91 -2.55 2.22
CA LEU A 99 -12.71 -1.99 1.59
C LEU A 99 -12.53 -0.49 1.87
N TRP A 100 -13.63 0.25 2.03
CA TRP A 100 -13.65 1.72 2.16
C TRP A 100 -14.13 2.22 3.53
N GLY A 101 -14.17 1.35 4.54
CA GLY A 101 -14.63 1.71 5.89
C GLY A 101 -16.13 1.53 6.11
N GLY A 102 -16.80 0.77 5.25
CA GLY A 102 -18.24 0.51 5.34
C GLY A 102 -19.08 1.35 4.38
N GLY A 103 -20.38 1.07 4.31
CA GLY A 103 -21.28 1.67 3.34
C GLY A 103 -22.74 1.27 3.54
N PRO A 104 -23.67 1.76 2.70
CA PRO A 104 -25.11 1.72 2.96
C PRO A 104 -25.75 0.32 2.87
N GLY A 105 -25.02 -0.73 2.51
CA GLY A 105 -25.53 -2.09 2.44
C GLY A 105 -24.74 -2.97 1.46
N PRO A 106 -25.14 -4.23 1.28
CA PRO A 106 -24.41 -5.15 0.42
C PRO A 106 -24.52 -4.77 -1.08
N LEU A 107 -23.40 -4.60 -1.77
CA LEU A 107 -23.33 -4.53 -3.23
C LEU A 107 -23.35 -5.93 -3.84
N GLN A 108 -24.10 -6.10 -4.93
CA GLN A 108 -23.91 -7.26 -5.79
C GLN A 108 -22.66 -7.05 -6.64
N VAL A 109 -21.69 -7.94 -6.47
CA VAL A 109 -20.47 -7.97 -7.29
C VAL A 109 -20.74 -8.86 -8.50
N GLU A 110 -20.88 -8.24 -9.67
CA GLU A 110 -20.97 -8.97 -10.94
C GLU A 110 -19.61 -9.57 -11.31
N ASN A 111 -19.61 -10.65 -12.10
CA ASN A 111 -18.39 -11.29 -12.62
C ASN A 111 -17.40 -11.78 -11.54
N ARG A 112 -17.90 -12.34 -10.42
CA ARG A 112 -17.06 -12.91 -9.35
C ARG A 112 -16.00 -13.87 -9.89
N ASP A 113 -16.37 -14.69 -10.85
CA ASP A 113 -15.49 -15.71 -11.47
C ASP A 113 -14.34 -15.10 -12.31
N ARG A 114 -14.36 -13.78 -12.56
CA ARG A 114 -13.30 -13.06 -13.26
C ARG A 114 -12.34 -12.33 -12.34
N LEU A 115 -12.58 -12.36 -11.04
CA LEU A 115 -11.63 -11.78 -10.10
C LEU A 115 -10.35 -12.61 -10.09
N PRO A 116 -9.19 -11.94 -9.92
CA PRO A 116 -7.93 -12.65 -9.76
C PRO A 116 -8.00 -13.58 -8.55
N THR A 117 -7.17 -14.62 -8.54
CA THR A 117 -7.09 -15.60 -7.46
C THR A 117 -5.73 -15.51 -6.77
N GLY A 118 -5.66 -15.78 -5.46
CA GLY A 118 -4.43 -15.75 -4.68
C GLY A 118 -4.24 -14.45 -3.92
N ASN A 119 -3.00 -14.09 -3.59
CA ASN A 119 -2.72 -12.85 -2.86
C ASN A 119 -2.71 -11.65 -3.81
N LEU A 120 -3.39 -10.59 -3.39
CA LEU A 120 -3.43 -9.30 -4.06
C LEU A 120 -2.78 -8.27 -3.15
N THR A 121 -1.96 -7.42 -3.74
CA THR A 121 -1.47 -6.22 -3.08
C THR A 121 -2.20 -5.04 -3.69
N LEU A 122 -2.93 -4.30 -2.86
CA LEU A 122 -3.44 -2.99 -3.21
C LEU A 122 -2.33 -1.98 -2.95
N GLU A 123 -1.93 -1.31 -4.03
CA GLU A 123 -0.95 -0.25 -4.01
C GLU A 123 -1.70 1.06 -4.19
N GLY A 124 -1.52 1.99 -3.25
CA GLY A 124 -2.30 3.21 -3.29
C GLY A 124 -1.80 4.29 -2.35
N ALA A 125 -2.54 5.39 -2.35
CA ALA A 125 -2.29 6.56 -1.52
C ALA A 125 -0.87 7.14 -1.65
N CYS A 126 -0.29 6.97 -2.85
CA CYS A 126 0.96 7.58 -3.30
C CYS A 126 0.93 9.08 -3.09
N TRP A 127 2.03 9.60 -2.54
CA TRP A 127 2.29 11.02 -2.49
C TRP A 127 3.76 11.25 -2.84
N ILE A 128 4.01 12.31 -3.61
CA ILE A 128 5.34 12.79 -3.98
C ILE A 128 5.39 14.27 -3.59
N HIS A 129 6.48 14.68 -2.95
CA HIS A 129 6.66 16.05 -2.52
C HIS A 129 6.66 17.00 -3.73
N PRO A 130 5.85 18.07 -3.78
CA PRO A 130 5.71 18.90 -4.97
C PRO A 130 6.98 19.60 -5.48
N ALA A 131 8.03 19.66 -4.65
CA ALA A 131 9.32 20.25 -5.00
C ALA A 131 10.35 19.26 -5.57
N HIS A 132 10.00 17.97 -5.67
CA HIS A 132 10.82 16.89 -6.19
C HIS A 132 10.16 16.25 -7.41
#